data_AF-A0A919CEH9-F1
#
_entry.id   AF-A0A919CEH9-F1
#
_cell.length_a   1.000
_cell.length_b   1.000
_cell.length_c   1.000
_cell.angle_alpha   90.00
_cell.angle_beta   90.00
_cell.angle_gamma   90.00
#
_symmetry.space_group_name_H-M   'P 1'
#
loop_
_entity.id
_entity.type
_entity.pdbx_description
1 polymer ?
#
loop_
_entity_poly.entity_id
_entity_poly.type
_entity_poly.pdbx_seq_one_letter_code
_entity_poly.pdbx_strand_id
1 'polypeptide(L)'
;MHTRKVVPGRFGFVVTLASVVMCMAPPSAEGVASTQGTPHSPGVLAECVHLALRKASARWVCTGDGLSETVLREGRPVQVFTPLKRAIGAPEGTFGRRDGEWCADATCHRVISDYIAETVGNGIYGTSHAVEGRVRFTLRVNLNGTQPRFTVSFDVMDGPAVDPMMSVNCNDLNGPFPHSSCGSWSTSPKAFKRVWKSKIINGNRLADDDNYNASLGVQFKAQGVPRPGGGPWTATTVHSKRWLCTTPRGAARKCTF
;
A
#
# COMPACT_ATOMS: atom_id res chain seq x y z
N MET A 1 -60.06 -30.07 44.56
CA MET A 1 -59.21 -31.24 44.22
C MET A 1 -57.83 -30.68 43.87
N HIS A 2 -56.68 -30.95 44.47
CA HIS A 2 -56.17 -31.79 45.56
C HIS A 2 -54.93 -31.02 46.11
N THR A 3 -54.91 -30.58 47.37
CA THR A 3 -54.12 -31.13 48.51
C THR A 3 -52.58 -31.21 48.39
N ARG A 4 -51.92 -30.33 49.16
CA ARG A 4 -50.72 -30.46 50.03
C ARG A 4 -49.73 -31.62 49.79
N LYS A 5 -48.42 -31.34 49.91
CA LYS A 5 -47.62 -31.65 51.13
C LYS A 5 -46.16 -31.17 51.03
N VAL A 6 -45.60 -30.84 52.19
CA VAL A 6 -44.20 -30.49 52.47
C VAL A 6 -43.61 -31.56 53.41
N VAL A 7 -42.27 -31.67 53.40
CA VAL A 7 -41.30 -32.18 54.42
C VAL A 7 -41.16 -33.72 54.58
N PRO A 8 -40.08 -34.25 55.21
CA PRO A 8 -38.61 -34.16 55.02
C PRO A 8 -37.94 -35.55 54.77
N GLY A 9 -36.62 -35.59 54.54
CA GLY A 9 -35.84 -36.84 54.69
C GLY A 9 -34.33 -36.68 54.54
N ARG A 10 -33.62 -36.65 55.68
CA ARG A 10 -32.16 -36.80 55.84
C ARG A 10 -31.72 -38.27 55.62
N PHE A 11 -30.40 -38.49 55.71
CA PHE A 11 -29.59 -39.73 55.59
C PHE A 11 -29.06 -39.92 54.16
N GLY A 12 -27.79 -39.72 53.86
CA GLY A 12 -26.58 -39.91 54.64
C GLY A 12 -25.78 -41.02 53.96
N PHE A 13 -24.72 -40.68 53.25
CA PHE A 13 -23.54 -41.53 53.03
C PHE A 13 -22.43 -40.65 52.45
N VAL A 14 -21.48 -40.32 53.31
CA VAL A 14 -20.19 -39.77 52.91
C VAL A 14 -19.37 -40.96 52.45
N VAL A 15 -19.18 -41.11 51.14
CA VAL A 15 -18.15 -41.98 50.57
C VAL A 15 -17.04 -41.07 50.07
N THR A 16 -16.01 -40.93 50.89
CA THR A 16 -14.78 -40.21 50.55
C THR A 16 -13.98 -41.09 49.58
N LEU A 17 -14.28 -40.98 48.28
CA LEU A 17 -13.40 -41.50 47.24
C LEU A 17 -12.20 -40.55 47.14
N ALA A 18 -11.07 -41.00 47.68
CA ALA A 18 -9.77 -40.38 47.46
C ALA A 18 -9.39 -40.54 45.98
N SER A 19 -9.84 -39.61 45.16
CA SER A 19 -9.34 -39.44 43.80
C SER A 19 -7.91 -38.93 43.89
N VAL A 20 -6.95 -39.82 43.63
CA VAL A 20 -5.58 -39.45 43.29
C VAL A 20 -5.66 -38.63 42.02
N VAL A 21 -5.67 -37.30 42.16
CA VAL A 21 -5.41 -36.39 41.06
C VAL A 21 -3.92 -36.56 40.75
N MET A 22 -3.61 -37.48 39.83
CA MET A 22 -2.36 -37.41 39.09
C MET A 22 -2.41 -36.07 38.34
N CYS A 23 -1.70 -35.07 38.86
CA CYS A 23 -1.31 -33.89 38.10
C CYS A 23 -0.42 -34.38 36.95
N MET A 24 -1.05 -34.83 35.86
CA MET A 24 -0.41 -34.77 34.56
C MET A 24 -0.30 -33.28 34.25
N ALA A 25 0.89 -32.73 34.55
CA ALA A 25 1.30 -31.48 33.96
C ALA A 25 1.06 -31.61 32.45
N PRO A 26 0.32 -30.69 31.81
CA PRO A 26 0.25 -30.68 30.36
C PRO A 26 1.70 -30.66 29.87
N PRO A 27 2.06 -31.38 28.79
CA PRO A 27 3.32 -31.14 28.14
C PRO A 27 3.35 -29.63 27.91
N SER A 28 4.32 -28.98 28.57
CA SER A 28 4.69 -27.63 28.21
C SER A 28 5.07 -27.77 26.76
N ALA A 29 4.15 -27.43 25.87
CA ALA A 29 4.50 -27.04 24.54
C ALA A 29 5.59 -26.01 24.79
N GLU A 30 6.82 -26.38 24.51
CA GLU A 30 7.85 -25.43 24.19
C GLU A 30 7.21 -24.61 23.08
N GLY A 31 6.58 -23.51 23.50
CA GLY A 31 6.23 -22.44 22.64
C GLY A 31 7.56 -22.16 21.97
N VAL A 32 7.65 -22.53 20.70
CA VAL A 32 8.55 -21.88 19.79
C VAL A 32 8.16 -20.43 19.98
N ALA A 33 8.91 -19.76 20.86
CA ALA A 33 9.01 -18.33 20.90
C ALA A 33 9.54 -18.06 19.50
N SER A 34 8.59 -17.86 18.59
CA SER A 34 8.82 -17.11 17.39
C SER A 34 9.38 -15.83 17.96
N THR A 35 10.70 -15.71 17.91
CA THR A 35 11.38 -14.45 17.84
C THR A 35 10.79 -13.77 16.62
N GLN A 36 9.59 -13.21 16.79
CA GLN A 36 9.13 -12.03 16.10
C GLN A 36 10.13 -10.98 16.50
N GLY A 37 11.30 -11.02 15.85
CA GLY A 37 12.18 -9.89 15.81
C GLY A 37 11.29 -8.72 15.46
N THR A 38 11.32 -7.67 16.30
CA THR A 38 10.80 -6.36 15.96
C THR A 38 10.99 -6.15 14.46
N PRO A 39 9.91 -5.96 13.66
CA PRO A 39 10.05 -5.85 12.23
C PRO A 39 11.11 -4.78 11.99
N HIS A 40 12.23 -5.18 11.40
CA HIS A 40 13.30 -4.25 11.10
C HIS A 40 12.73 -3.30 10.05
N SER A 41 12.12 -2.20 10.49
CA SER A 41 11.63 -1.13 9.64
C SER A 41 12.88 -0.47 9.11
N PRO A 42 13.31 -0.76 7.87
CA PRO A 42 14.53 -0.18 7.37
C PRO A 42 14.28 1.32 7.14
N GLY A 43 15.21 2.14 7.62
CA GLY A 43 15.39 3.51 7.18
C GLY A 43 14.20 4.45 7.35
N VAL A 44 14.00 5.24 6.29
CA VAL A 44 13.22 6.48 6.20
C VAL A 44 11.76 6.36 6.63
N LEU A 45 11.14 5.17 6.55
CA LEU A 45 9.73 4.96 6.89
C LEU A 45 9.46 4.55 8.35
N ALA A 46 10.51 4.43 9.18
CA ALA A 46 10.36 4.01 10.58
C ALA A 46 9.34 4.86 11.35
N GLU A 47 9.37 6.18 11.22
CA GLU A 47 8.41 7.06 11.91
C GLU A 47 6.96 6.78 11.51
N CYS A 48 6.73 6.51 10.22
CA CYS A 48 5.40 6.15 9.72
C CYS A 48 4.93 4.81 10.29
N VAL A 49 5.80 3.79 10.24
CA VAL A 49 5.48 2.45 10.76
C VAL A 49 5.18 2.53 12.26
N HIS A 50 6.01 3.25 13.03
CA HIS A 50 5.76 3.48 14.45
C HIS A 50 4.43 4.21 14.70
N LEU A 51 4.09 5.21 13.87
CA LEU A 51 2.80 5.89 13.97
C LEU A 51 1.63 4.93 13.71
N ALA A 52 1.74 4.09 12.68
CA ALA A 52 0.71 3.11 12.32
C ALA A 52 0.49 2.07 13.42
N LEU A 53 1.58 1.54 13.97
CA LEU A 53 1.54 0.57 15.07
C LEU A 53 0.99 1.21 16.36
N ARG A 54 1.37 2.45 16.69
CA ARG A 54 0.80 3.17 17.84
C ARG A 54 -0.69 3.44 17.71
N LYS A 55 -1.18 3.72 16.50
CA LYS A 55 -2.62 3.88 16.23
C LYS A 55 -3.39 2.57 16.23
N ALA A 56 -2.70 1.41 16.24
CA ALA A 56 -3.28 0.09 16.12
C ALA A 56 -4.24 -0.02 14.92
N SER A 57 -3.89 0.64 13.82
CA SER A 57 -4.76 0.74 12.65
C SER A 57 -4.98 -0.64 12.05
N ALA A 58 -6.24 -1.02 11.84
CA ALA A 58 -6.59 -2.36 11.35
C ALA A 58 -5.82 -2.72 10.06
N ARG A 59 -5.61 -1.72 9.20
CA ARG A 59 -4.81 -1.86 7.99
C ARG A 59 -4.18 -0.55 7.60
N TRP A 60 -2.93 -0.59 7.18
CA TRP A 60 -2.20 0.61 6.84
C TRP A 60 -1.14 0.37 5.77
N VAL A 61 -0.80 1.44 5.05
CA VAL A 61 0.34 1.53 4.14
C VAL A 61 1.09 2.82 4.45
N CYS A 62 2.38 2.68 4.70
CA CYS A 62 3.32 3.77 4.87
C CYS A 62 4.10 4.00 3.58
N THR A 63 4.11 5.23 3.10
CA THR A 63 4.93 5.71 1.97
C THR A 63 5.78 6.90 2.42
N GLY A 64 6.68 7.38 1.56
CA GLY A 64 7.48 8.57 1.85
C GLY A 64 6.65 9.84 2.09
N ASP A 65 5.39 9.84 1.63
CA ASP A 65 4.47 10.96 1.74
C ASP A 65 3.64 10.91 3.04
N GLY A 66 3.33 9.72 3.55
CA GLY A 66 2.42 9.58 4.66
C GLY A 66 1.96 8.16 5.00
N LEU A 67 1.08 8.13 6.00
CA LEU A 67 0.36 6.96 6.47
C LEU A 67 -1.05 6.96 5.86
N SER A 68 -1.34 5.97 5.01
CA SER A 68 -2.68 5.66 4.50
C SER A 68 -3.30 4.53 5.31
N GLU A 69 -4.49 4.73 5.85
CA GLU A 69 -5.15 3.82 6.79
C GLU A 69 -6.56 3.49 6.33
N THR A 70 -6.95 2.21 6.40
CA THR A 70 -8.35 1.82 6.28
C THR A 70 -8.95 1.78 7.69
N VAL A 71 -9.83 2.72 8.01
CA VAL A 71 -10.56 2.77 9.29
C VAL A 71 -12.04 2.45 9.06
N LEU A 72 -12.71 1.86 10.05
CA LEU A 72 -14.16 1.70 10.01
C LEU A 72 -14.82 2.97 10.56
N ARG A 73 -15.63 3.64 9.75
CA ARG A 73 -16.54 4.71 10.19
C ARG A 73 -17.97 4.28 9.86
N GLU A 74 -18.83 4.26 10.87
CA GLU A 74 -20.24 3.85 10.70
C GLU A 74 -20.38 2.46 10.04
N GLY A 75 -19.48 1.53 10.39
CA GLY A 75 -19.44 0.18 9.83
C GLY A 75 -18.91 0.08 8.39
N ARG A 76 -18.49 1.20 7.78
CA ARG A 76 -17.94 1.23 6.42
C ARG A 76 -16.43 1.48 6.44
N PRO A 77 -15.65 0.80 5.59
CA PRO A 77 -14.23 1.10 5.44
C PRO A 77 -14.04 2.46 4.75
N VAL A 78 -13.31 3.35 5.40
CA VAL A 78 -12.94 4.68 4.92
C VAL A 78 -11.42 4.78 4.89
N GLN A 79 -10.88 5.35 3.82
CA GLN A 79 -9.46 5.66 3.73
C GLN A 79 -9.16 6.99 4.42
N VAL A 80 -8.18 6.99 5.31
CA VAL A 80 -7.67 8.19 5.99
C VAL A 80 -6.19 8.32 5.69
N PHE A 81 -5.78 9.53 5.31
CA PHE A 81 -4.37 9.84 5.07
C PHE A 81 -3.85 10.79 6.14
N THR A 82 -2.70 10.44 6.72
CA THR A 82 -1.95 11.29 7.64
C THR A 82 -0.59 11.58 7.02
N PRO A 83 -0.30 12.82 6.58
CA PRO A 83 1.01 13.17 6.03
C PRO A 83 2.11 13.07 7.10
N LEU A 84 3.32 12.73 6.70
CA LEU A 84 4.49 12.86 7.58
C LEU A 84 4.93 14.33 7.67
N LYS A 85 5.39 14.76 8.85
CA LYS A 85 5.83 16.15 9.09
C LYS A 85 7.01 16.58 8.21
N ARG A 86 7.76 15.62 7.68
CA ARG A 86 8.83 15.83 6.72
C ARG A 86 8.64 14.82 5.60
N ALA A 87 8.31 15.28 4.40
CA ALA A 87 8.39 14.45 3.20
C ALA A 87 9.86 14.09 3.01
N ILE A 88 10.17 12.80 2.95
CA ILE A 88 11.56 12.35 2.90
C ILE A 88 11.87 12.06 1.44
N GLY A 89 12.58 12.98 0.79
CA GLY A 89 13.12 12.78 -0.55
C GLY A 89 14.39 11.93 -0.51
N ALA A 90 14.64 11.14 -1.56
CA ALA A 90 15.95 10.51 -1.73
C ALA A 90 17.02 11.59 -1.97
N PRO A 91 18.26 11.40 -1.48
CA PRO A 91 19.37 12.28 -1.83
C PRO A 91 19.57 12.29 -3.35
N GLU A 92 19.74 13.48 -3.92
CA GLU A 92 20.19 13.62 -5.31
C GLU A 92 21.58 12.99 -5.45
N GLY A 93 21.73 12.06 -6.38
CA GLY A 93 23.05 11.55 -6.76
C GLY A 93 23.34 10.13 -6.30
N THR A 94 22.71 9.14 -6.93
CA THR A 94 23.40 7.92 -7.39
C THR A 94 22.52 7.25 -8.43
N PHE A 95 22.89 7.37 -9.71
CA PHE A 95 22.20 6.70 -10.80
C PHE A 95 22.52 5.19 -10.75
N GLY A 96 21.86 4.47 -9.84
CA GLY A 96 21.87 3.01 -9.83
C GLY A 96 21.41 2.47 -11.19
N ARG A 97 22.18 1.56 -11.78
CA ARG A 97 21.90 0.90 -13.07
C ARG A 97 20.67 0.00 -13.05
N ARG A 98 20.13 -0.33 -11.87
CA ARG A 98 18.99 -1.24 -11.69
C ARG A 98 17.70 -0.47 -11.35
N ASP A 99 16.58 -0.93 -11.90
CA ASP A 99 15.27 -0.33 -11.70
C ASP A 99 14.92 -0.26 -10.20
N GLY A 100 14.61 0.93 -9.69
CA GLY A 100 14.14 1.16 -8.33
C GLY A 100 15.18 1.17 -7.20
N GLU A 101 16.40 0.66 -7.38
CA GLU A 101 17.44 0.65 -6.32
C GLU A 101 17.96 2.05 -5.96
N TRP A 102 17.86 3.00 -6.89
CA TRP A 102 18.25 4.41 -6.69
C TRP A 102 17.26 5.18 -5.81
N CYS A 103 16.06 4.63 -5.58
CA CYS A 103 15.05 5.21 -4.71
C CYS A 103 14.94 4.35 -3.45
N ALA A 104 15.46 4.89 -2.34
CA ALA A 104 15.34 4.30 -1.00
C ALA A 104 13.86 4.24 -0.56
N ASP A 105 13.55 4.23 0.74
CA ASP A 105 12.15 4.09 1.20
C ASP A 105 11.28 5.37 1.03
N ALA A 106 11.50 6.12 -0.06
CA ALA A 106 10.85 7.40 -0.39
C ALA A 106 10.02 7.32 -1.69
N THR A 107 9.35 8.43 -2.01
CA THR A 107 8.87 8.71 -3.37
C THR A 107 9.96 9.51 -4.11
N CYS A 108 10.41 9.01 -5.26
CA CYS A 108 11.50 9.63 -6.02
C CYS A 108 11.16 9.79 -7.49
N HIS A 109 11.76 10.79 -8.13
CA HIS A 109 11.64 11.02 -9.57
C HIS A 109 13.03 11.05 -10.21
N ARG A 110 13.14 10.51 -11.42
CA ARG A 110 14.31 10.73 -12.29
C ARG A 110 13.89 11.03 -13.70
N VAL A 111 14.61 11.95 -14.34
CA VAL A 111 14.54 12.16 -15.80
C VAL A 111 15.61 11.28 -16.43
N ILE A 112 15.19 10.38 -17.32
CA ILE A 112 16.08 9.51 -18.10
C ILE A 112 16.47 10.21 -19.40
N SER A 113 15.55 10.97 -19.99
CA SER A 113 15.76 11.89 -21.11
C SER A 113 14.65 12.94 -21.12
N ASP A 114 14.75 13.97 -21.97
CA ASP A 114 13.71 15.00 -22.15
C ASP A 114 12.30 14.44 -22.41
N TYR A 115 12.22 13.18 -22.88
CA TYR A 115 10.96 12.51 -23.22
C TYR A 115 10.64 11.33 -22.32
N ILE A 116 11.50 10.99 -21.36
CA ILE A 116 11.27 9.83 -20.48
C ILE A 116 11.59 10.21 -19.04
N ALA A 117 10.59 10.09 -18.17
CA ALA A 117 10.76 10.19 -16.73
C ALA A 117 10.20 8.95 -16.04
N GLU A 118 10.78 8.65 -14.89
CA GLU A 118 10.36 7.57 -14.03
C GLU A 118 10.11 8.11 -12.63
N THR A 119 9.07 7.58 -12.02
CA THR A 119 8.69 7.86 -10.65
C THR A 119 8.55 6.54 -9.89
N VAL A 120 9.18 6.44 -8.74
CA VAL A 120 9.17 5.26 -7.89
C VAL A 120 8.58 5.66 -6.54
N GLY A 121 7.59 4.91 -6.08
CA GLY A 121 7.10 4.96 -4.70
C GLY A 121 7.42 3.64 -4.01
N ASN A 122 7.98 3.73 -2.81
CA ASN A 122 8.19 2.58 -1.95
C ASN A 122 7.21 2.66 -0.77
N GLY A 123 6.78 1.50 -0.29
CA GLY A 123 5.89 1.44 0.85
C GLY A 123 6.04 0.18 1.70
N ILE A 124 5.69 0.34 2.97
CA ILE A 124 5.58 -0.73 3.96
C ILE A 124 4.11 -0.86 4.29
N TYR A 125 3.58 -2.08 4.33
CA TYR A 125 2.18 -2.29 4.67
C TYR A 125 2.03 -3.25 5.83
N GLY A 126 0.95 -3.08 6.57
CA GLY A 126 0.73 -3.84 7.77
C GLY A 126 -0.71 -3.92 8.25
N THR A 127 -0.85 -4.59 9.39
CA THR A 127 -2.05 -4.68 10.21
C THR A 127 -1.81 -4.04 11.58
N SER A 128 -2.78 -4.10 12.49
CA SER A 128 -2.70 -3.49 13.82
C SER A 128 -1.52 -3.97 14.67
N HIS A 129 -0.97 -5.15 14.39
CA HIS A 129 0.05 -5.78 15.23
C HIS A 129 1.34 -6.11 14.50
N ALA A 130 1.36 -6.06 13.17
CA ALA A 130 2.47 -6.55 12.40
C ALA A 130 2.69 -5.75 11.12
N VAL A 131 3.96 -5.67 10.74
CA VAL A 131 4.35 -5.36 9.36
C VAL A 131 4.18 -6.65 8.56
N GLU A 132 3.46 -6.55 7.44
CA GLU A 132 3.09 -7.72 6.62
C GLU A 132 3.95 -7.83 5.36
N GLY A 133 4.51 -6.72 4.90
CA GLY A 133 5.45 -6.73 3.79
C GLY A 133 5.89 -5.35 3.31
N ARG A 134 6.68 -5.37 2.24
CA ARG A 134 7.25 -4.20 1.57
C ARG A 134 6.98 -4.26 0.08
N VAL A 135 6.58 -3.14 -0.49
CA VAL A 135 6.21 -3.02 -1.89
C VAL A 135 6.87 -1.82 -2.52
N ARG A 136 7.11 -1.92 -3.82
CA ARG A 136 7.55 -0.81 -4.66
C ARG A 136 6.65 -0.74 -5.87
N PHE A 137 6.29 0.46 -6.27
CA PHE A 137 5.53 0.71 -7.47
C PHE A 137 6.20 1.81 -8.29
N THR A 138 6.25 1.60 -9.59
CA THR A 138 6.94 2.49 -10.52
C THR A 138 5.98 2.95 -11.59
N LEU A 139 5.95 4.24 -11.86
CA LEU A 139 5.30 4.85 -13.01
C LEU A 139 6.38 5.40 -13.93
N ARG A 140 6.49 4.82 -15.13
CA ARG A 140 7.33 5.36 -16.20
C ARG A 140 6.45 6.02 -17.24
N VAL A 141 6.83 7.24 -17.60
CA VAL A 141 6.15 8.04 -18.63
C VAL A 141 7.14 8.24 -19.78
N ASN A 142 6.71 7.90 -21.00
CA ASN A 142 7.46 8.10 -22.24
C ASN A 142 6.62 8.96 -23.18
N LEU A 143 7.11 10.15 -23.51
CA LEU A 143 6.44 11.13 -24.36
C LEU A 143 6.77 10.83 -25.82
N ASN A 144 5.76 10.41 -26.59
CA ASN A 144 5.87 10.17 -28.02
C ASN A 144 5.13 11.28 -28.78
N GLY A 145 5.83 12.40 -29.03
CA GLY A 145 5.21 13.62 -29.53
C GLY A 145 4.26 14.21 -28.47
N THR A 146 2.97 14.27 -28.78
CA THR A 146 1.93 14.72 -27.85
C THR A 146 1.21 13.58 -27.13
N GLN A 147 1.58 12.32 -27.38
CA GLN A 147 0.94 11.17 -26.78
C GLN A 147 1.82 10.58 -25.67
N PRO A 148 1.49 10.77 -24.38
CA PRO A 148 2.19 10.08 -23.31
C PRO A 148 1.90 8.58 -23.37
N ARG A 149 2.93 7.77 -23.13
CA ARG A 149 2.85 6.33 -22.97
C ARG A 149 3.27 5.96 -21.56
N PHE A 150 2.43 5.21 -20.87
CA PHE A 150 2.66 4.81 -19.50
C PHE A 150 3.09 3.36 -19.42
N THR A 151 3.98 3.05 -18.49
CA THR A 151 4.27 1.69 -18.05
C THR A 151 4.32 1.71 -16.54
N VAL A 152 3.59 0.78 -15.93
CA VAL A 152 3.59 0.63 -14.48
C VAL A 152 4.19 -0.71 -14.09
N SER A 153 4.89 -0.74 -12.97
CA SER A 153 5.33 -1.99 -12.36
C SER A 153 5.04 -1.99 -10.88
N PHE A 154 4.85 -3.19 -10.34
CA PHE A 154 4.67 -3.43 -8.93
C PHE A 154 5.62 -4.56 -8.53
N ASP A 155 6.38 -4.34 -7.47
CA ASP A 155 7.39 -5.24 -6.94
C ASP A 155 7.06 -5.53 -5.47
N VAL A 156 6.91 -6.82 -5.15
CA VAL A 156 6.83 -7.31 -3.79
C VAL A 156 8.25 -7.59 -3.33
N MET A 157 8.80 -6.62 -2.59
CA MET A 157 10.16 -6.71 -2.07
C MET A 157 10.24 -7.71 -0.92
N ASP A 158 9.21 -7.72 -0.08
CA ASP A 158 9.06 -8.64 1.05
C ASP A 158 7.56 -8.89 1.35
N GLY A 159 7.27 -10.07 1.90
CA GLY A 159 5.91 -10.49 2.25
C GLY A 159 5.29 -11.53 1.29
N PRO A 160 3.97 -11.78 1.42
CA PRO A 160 3.24 -12.74 0.61
C PRO A 160 2.99 -12.25 -0.82
N ALA A 161 2.47 -13.14 -1.67
CA ALA A 161 2.01 -12.74 -2.99
C ALA A 161 0.87 -11.71 -2.89
N VAL A 162 0.87 -10.73 -3.79
CA VAL A 162 -0.12 -9.64 -3.82
C VAL A 162 -0.89 -9.63 -5.13
N ASP A 163 -2.17 -9.28 -5.03
CA ASP A 163 -3.11 -9.04 -6.12
C ASP A 163 -3.39 -7.52 -6.20
N PRO A 164 -2.62 -6.76 -7.00
CA PRO A 164 -2.76 -5.32 -7.07
C PRO A 164 -3.77 -4.86 -8.12
N MET A 165 -4.39 -3.73 -7.84
CA MET A 165 -5.21 -2.94 -8.73
C MET A 165 -4.59 -1.54 -8.80
N MET A 166 -4.11 -1.18 -9.98
CA MET A 166 -3.42 0.09 -10.25
C MET A 166 -4.24 0.93 -11.22
N SER A 167 -4.22 2.24 -11.03
CA SER A 167 -4.85 3.21 -11.92
C SER A 167 -3.87 4.32 -12.26
N VAL A 168 -3.72 4.61 -13.55
CA VAL A 168 -2.97 5.76 -14.05
C VAL A 168 -4.00 6.79 -14.50
N ASN A 169 -3.97 7.98 -13.91
CA ASN A 169 -4.76 9.12 -14.39
C ASN A 169 -3.80 10.16 -14.95
N CYS A 170 -4.08 10.63 -16.16
CA CYS A 170 -3.44 11.80 -16.74
C CYS A 170 -4.21 13.04 -16.26
N ASN A 171 -3.49 14.03 -15.75
CA ASN A 171 -4.06 15.29 -15.27
C ASN A 171 -3.43 16.46 -16.03
N ASP A 172 -4.29 17.33 -16.53
CA ASP A 172 -3.98 18.68 -16.98
C ASP A 172 -4.05 19.63 -15.78
N LEU A 173 -3.03 20.47 -15.64
CA LEU A 173 -2.78 21.29 -14.46
C LEU A 173 -3.24 22.75 -14.61
N ASN A 174 -3.55 23.23 -15.83
CA ASN A 174 -4.06 24.61 -16.03
C ASN A 174 -5.53 24.67 -16.45
N GLY A 175 -6.25 23.56 -16.48
CA GLY A 175 -7.70 23.57 -16.69
C GLY A 175 -8.44 24.46 -15.67
N PRO A 176 -9.61 25.04 -16.03
CA PRO A 176 -10.40 25.91 -15.15
C PRO A 176 -10.98 25.18 -13.92
N PHE A 177 -10.87 23.85 -13.88
CA PHE A 177 -11.21 23.02 -12.75
C PHE A 177 -9.95 22.35 -12.21
N PRO A 178 -9.78 22.25 -10.88
CA PRO A 178 -8.71 21.43 -10.33
C PRO A 178 -8.84 20.01 -10.88
N HIS A 179 -7.83 19.57 -11.64
CA HIS A 179 -7.71 18.23 -12.24
C HIS A 179 -8.59 17.95 -13.47
N SER A 180 -8.49 18.75 -14.54
CA SER A 180 -8.98 18.29 -15.85
C SER A 180 -8.27 16.98 -16.22
N SER A 181 -9.04 15.89 -16.35
CA SER A 181 -8.45 14.58 -16.65
C SER A 181 -8.22 14.44 -18.15
N CYS A 182 -6.99 14.15 -18.55
CA CYS A 182 -6.64 13.78 -19.93
C CYS A 182 -6.75 12.26 -20.18
N GLY A 183 -7.31 11.50 -19.23
CA GLY A 183 -7.60 10.07 -19.36
C GLY A 183 -7.29 9.26 -18.11
N SER A 184 -7.90 8.07 -18.00
CA SER A 184 -7.70 7.14 -16.91
C SER A 184 -7.61 5.70 -17.42
N TRP A 185 -6.64 4.93 -16.89
CA TRP A 185 -6.41 3.55 -17.29
C TRP A 185 -6.13 2.70 -16.06
N SER A 186 -6.85 1.58 -15.93
CA SER A 186 -6.68 0.62 -14.85
C SER A 186 -5.94 -0.63 -15.32
N THR A 187 -5.16 -1.24 -14.43
CA THR A 187 -4.58 -2.55 -14.63
C THR A 187 -4.61 -3.36 -13.34
N SER A 188 -4.94 -4.64 -13.46
CA SER A 188 -5.09 -5.55 -12.31
C SER A 188 -4.54 -6.92 -12.71
N PRO A 189 -3.23 -7.17 -12.54
CA PRO A 189 -2.69 -8.51 -12.75
C PRO A 189 -3.19 -9.50 -11.72
N LYS A 190 -3.12 -10.79 -12.04
CA LYS A 190 -3.29 -11.86 -11.04
C LYS A 190 -2.19 -11.78 -9.99
N ALA A 191 -2.43 -12.41 -8.84
CA ALA A 191 -1.48 -12.41 -7.72
C ALA A 191 -0.06 -12.89 -8.11
N PHE A 192 0.96 -12.22 -7.60
CA PHE A 192 2.38 -12.54 -7.81
C PHE A 192 3.25 -12.21 -6.58
N LYS A 193 4.44 -12.79 -6.48
CA LYS A 193 5.34 -12.68 -5.31
C LYS A 193 6.62 -11.86 -5.54
N ARG A 194 6.89 -11.41 -6.76
CA ARG A 194 8.08 -10.61 -7.10
C ARG A 194 7.67 -9.39 -7.90
N VAL A 195 8.09 -9.32 -9.16
CA VAL A 195 7.85 -8.19 -10.03
C VAL A 195 6.74 -8.54 -11.01
N TRP A 196 5.82 -7.59 -11.18
CA TRP A 196 4.93 -7.53 -12.33
C TRP A 196 5.11 -6.21 -13.06
N LYS A 197 5.01 -6.24 -14.38
CA LYS A 197 5.11 -5.06 -15.26
C LYS A 197 3.96 -5.06 -16.25
N SER A 198 3.35 -3.90 -16.44
CA SER A 198 2.27 -3.73 -17.40
C SER A 198 2.77 -3.79 -18.84
N LYS A 199 1.86 -4.08 -19.77
CA LYS A 199 2.04 -3.65 -21.17
C LYS A 199 2.05 -2.12 -21.24
N ILE A 200 2.51 -1.58 -22.37
CA ILE A 200 2.43 -0.14 -22.63
C ILE A 200 0.97 0.29 -22.65
N ILE A 201 0.65 1.32 -21.88
CA ILE A 201 -0.64 2.00 -21.87
C ILE A 201 -0.47 3.25 -22.74
N ASN A 202 -1.17 3.30 -23.86
CA ASN A 202 -1.15 4.49 -24.72
C ASN A 202 -2.14 5.52 -24.16
N GLY A 203 -1.62 6.67 -23.76
CA GLY A 203 -2.44 7.80 -23.35
C GLY A 203 -3.18 8.46 -24.52
N ASN A 204 -4.07 9.39 -24.20
CA ASN A 204 -4.70 10.23 -25.21
C ASN A 204 -3.67 11.22 -25.80
N ARG A 205 -3.89 11.67 -27.03
CA ARG A 205 -3.10 12.78 -27.60
C ARG A 205 -3.47 14.07 -26.89
N LEU A 206 -2.45 14.82 -26.44
CA LEU A 206 -2.64 16.08 -25.74
C LEU A 206 -2.80 17.22 -26.75
N ALA A 207 -3.91 17.96 -26.63
CA ALA A 207 -4.34 18.97 -27.58
C ALA A 207 -3.99 20.40 -27.17
N ASP A 208 -3.55 20.61 -25.93
CA ASP A 208 -3.32 21.94 -25.36
C ASP A 208 -1.84 22.16 -25.04
N ASP A 209 -1.40 23.40 -25.19
CA ASP A 209 -0.06 23.85 -24.79
C ASP A 209 -0.06 24.07 -23.28
N ASP A 210 0.16 22.99 -22.52
CA ASP A 210 -0.10 22.95 -21.08
C ASP A 210 0.94 22.13 -20.29
N ASN A 211 0.90 22.28 -18.96
CA ASN A 211 1.55 21.42 -17.99
C ASN A 211 0.64 20.26 -17.61
N TYR A 212 1.21 19.07 -17.65
CA TYR A 212 0.51 17.85 -17.30
C TYR A 212 1.31 17.06 -16.27
N ASN A 213 0.63 16.17 -15.55
CA ASN A 213 1.27 15.06 -14.87
C ASN A 213 0.43 13.80 -14.99
N ALA A 214 0.96 12.68 -14.51
CA ALA A 214 0.19 11.48 -14.28
C ALA A 214 0.17 11.17 -12.79
N SER A 215 -0.90 10.56 -12.31
CA SER A 215 -1.01 10.03 -10.95
C SER A 215 -1.22 8.53 -11.01
N LEU A 216 -0.47 7.79 -10.19
CA LEU A 216 -0.59 6.36 -9.99
C LEU A 216 -1.29 6.08 -8.66
N GLY A 217 -2.53 5.61 -8.73
CA GLY A 217 -3.26 5.05 -7.59
C GLY A 217 -2.98 3.55 -7.47
N VAL A 218 -2.74 3.07 -6.26
CA VAL A 218 -2.38 1.67 -6.00
C VAL A 218 -3.24 1.12 -4.86
N GLN A 219 -3.94 0.04 -5.14
CA GLN A 219 -4.58 -0.81 -4.14
C GLN A 219 -4.11 -2.25 -4.30
N PHE A 220 -4.09 -3.05 -3.25
CA PHE A 220 -3.71 -4.46 -3.38
C PHE A 220 -4.27 -5.34 -2.27
N LYS A 221 -4.32 -6.65 -2.51
CA LYS A 221 -4.61 -7.66 -1.48
C LYS A 221 -3.38 -8.55 -1.31
N ALA A 222 -2.91 -8.71 -0.09
CA ALA A 222 -1.89 -9.69 0.27
C ALA A 222 -2.52 -11.05 0.55
N GLN A 223 -2.04 -12.11 -0.10
CA GLN A 223 -2.56 -13.47 0.08
C GLN A 223 -2.18 -14.01 1.46
N GLY A 224 -3.14 -14.66 2.13
CA GLY A 224 -2.93 -15.26 3.45
C GLY A 224 -2.87 -14.26 4.62
N VAL A 225 -2.89 -12.95 4.35
CA VAL A 225 -2.89 -11.93 5.40
C VAL A 225 -4.32 -11.59 5.80
N PRO A 226 -4.66 -11.61 7.10
CA PRO A 226 -5.95 -11.18 7.58
C PRO A 226 -6.29 -9.76 7.12
N ARG A 227 -7.55 -9.52 6.76
CA ARG A 227 -8.04 -8.21 6.33
C ARG A 227 -9.08 -7.66 7.31
N PRO A 228 -8.69 -7.38 8.57
CA PRO A 228 -9.61 -6.78 9.52
C PRO A 228 -10.14 -5.46 8.95
N GLY A 229 -11.46 -5.25 9.03
CA GLY A 229 -12.16 -4.12 8.42
C GLY A 229 -12.47 -4.22 6.91
N GLY A 230 -12.05 -5.28 6.22
CA GLY A 230 -12.41 -5.56 4.81
C GLY A 230 -11.79 -4.62 3.75
N GLY A 231 -11.80 -5.03 2.48
CA GLY A 231 -11.21 -4.27 1.36
C GLY A 231 -9.70 -4.50 1.11
N PRO A 232 -9.07 -3.77 0.18
CA PRO A 232 -7.62 -3.84 -0.11
C PRO A 232 -6.79 -2.90 0.78
N TRP A 233 -5.47 -3.08 0.81
CA TRP A 233 -4.53 -2.02 1.20
C TRP A 233 -4.55 -0.93 0.13
N THR A 234 -4.48 0.33 0.54
CA THR A 234 -4.45 1.47 -0.38
C THR A 234 -3.20 2.28 -0.09
N ALA A 235 -2.30 2.38 -1.06
CA ALA A 235 -1.13 3.26 -0.93
C ALA A 235 -1.51 4.70 -1.28
N THR A 236 -0.70 5.64 -0.82
CA THR A 236 -0.79 7.04 -1.23
C THR A 236 -0.61 7.15 -2.74
N THR A 237 -1.39 8.03 -3.37
CA THR A 237 -1.25 8.31 -4.81
C THR A 237 0.10 8.95 -5.08
N VAL A 238 0.85 8.39 -6.02
CA VAL A 238 2.13 8.95 -6.44
C VAL A 238 1.97 9.70 -7.75
N HIS A 239 2.50 10.91 -7.81
CA HIS A 239 2.44 11.77 -8.99
C HIS A 239 3.74 11.66 -9.77
N SER A 240 3.66 11.58 -11.10
CA SER A 240 4.84 11.65 -11.95
C SER A 240 5.49 13.02 -11.88
N LYS A 241 6.72 13.12 -12.40
CA LYS A 241 7.26 14.42 -12.80
C LYS A 241 6.29 15.09 -13.80
N ARG A 242 6.15 16.40 -13.67
CA ARG A 242 5.37 17.22 -14.60
C ARG A 242 6.06 17.26 -15.97
N TRP A 243 5.28 17.34 -17.04
CA TRP A 243 5.80 17.60 -18.38
C TRP A 243 5.02 18.75 -19.01
N LEU A 244 5.67 19.45 -19.92
CA LEU A 244 5.14 20.59 -20.64
C LEU A 244 4.95 20.22 -22.10
N CYS A 245 3.78 20.49 -22.66
CA CYS A 245 3.54 20.43 -24.09
C CYS A 245 3.54 21.85 -24.65
N THR A 246 4.31 22.10 -25.71
CA THR A 246 4.35 23.40 -26.39
C THR A 246 4.35 23.23 -27.89
N THR A 247 3.83 24.24 -28.59
CA THR A 247 3.87 24.37 -30.05
C THR A 247 4.82 25.50 -30.43
N PRO A 248 6.11 25.20 -30.67
CA PRO A 248 7.04 26.22 -31.14
C PRO A 248 6.61 26.77 -32.50
N ARG A 249 6.94 28.04 -32.77
CA ARG A 249 6.57 28.71 -34.02
C ARG A 249 7.15 27.95 -35.22
N GLY A 250 6.28 27.49 -36.12
CA GLY A 250 6.68 26.75 -37.32
C GLY A 250 7.11 25.30 -37.09
N ALA A 251 6.85 24.73 -35.91
CA ALA A 251 7.16 23.33 -35.60
C ALA A 251 5.91 22.55 -35.13
N ALA A 252 6.00 21.22 -35.20
CA ALA A 252 4.99 20.37 -34.61
C ALA A 252 5.03 20.47 -33.07
N ARG A 253 3.85 20.38 -32.44
CA ARG A 253 3.72 20.32 -30.98
C ARG A 253 4.51 19.13 -30.42
N LYS A 254 5.23 19.36 -29.32
CA LYS A 254 5.98 18.34 -28.60
C LYS A 254 5.83 18.50 -27.10
N CYS A 255 5.97 17.39 -26.38
CA CYS A 255 5.96 17.38 -24.92
C CYS A 255 7.32 16.95 -24.38
N THR A 256 7.79 17.60 -23.30
CA THR A 256 9.07 17.32 -22.63
C THR A 256 8.97 17.44 -21.10
N PHE A 257 9.82 16.73 -20.36
CA PHE A 257 9.95 16.80 -18.90
C PHE A 257 10.78 17.98 -18.38
#